data_AF-A0A9E3JVL2-F1
#
_entry.id   AF-A0A9E3JVL2-F1
#
_cell.length_a   1.000
_cell.length_b   1.000
_cell.length_c   1.000
_cell.angle_alpha   90.00
_cell.angle_beta   90.00
_cell.angle_gamma   90.00
#
_symmetry.space_group_name_H-M   'P 1'
#
loop_
_entity.id
_entity.type
_entity.pdbx_description
1 polymer ?
#
loop_
_entity_poly.entity_id
_entity_poly.type
_entity_poly.pdbx_seq_one_letter_code
_entity_poly.pdbx_strand_id
1 'polypeptide(L)'
;MSVSRRLFLAALGVAGVTGGSLARAGDLPHPLVIFDDELKNGFQNGSWAKTQLSVPAGSGKAIRVEGDPWSALVLRHDAFSTEGYTKLTFLINGGKDGNQPLMLRVWAGGKAIDANYTIQPKAKTWAVVEVPLKDINAVGKTIDAISWQGQADPYSAYYIARIQFE
;
A
#
# COMPACT_ATOMS: atom_id res chain seq x y z
N MET A 1 -45.20 34.34 -41.43
CA MET A 1 -44.60 33.12 -40.85
C MET A 1 -43.47 32.64 -41.74
N SER A 2 -42.35 32.28 -41.11
CA SER A 2 -41.12 31.71 -41.65
C SER A 2 -40.11 32.68 -42.30
N VAL A 3 -39.01 32.84 -41.56
CA VAL A 3 -37.75 33.52 -41.87
C VAL A 3 -36.74 32.44 -42.29
N SER A 4 -35.89 32.69 -43.29
CA SER A 4 -34.50 32.18 -43.30
C SER A 4 -33.65 32.93 -44.33
N ARG A 5 -32.64 33.73 -43.95
CA ARG A 5 -31.27 33.41 -43.45
C ARG A 5 -30.32 32.95 -44.58
N ARG A 6 -29.36 33.81 -44.96
CA ARG A 6 -27.93 33.70 -44.58
C ARG A 6 -27.07 34.72 -45.33
N LEU A 7 -26.36 35.54 -44.55
CA LEU A 7 -25.26 36.39 -44.97
C LEU A 7 -23.93 35.77 -44.45
N PHE A 8 -22.84 36.12 -45.16
CA PHE A 8 -21.41 36.03 -44.81
C PHE A 8 -20.60 34.76 -45.15
N LEU A 9 -19.80 34.90 -46.21
CA LEU A 9 -18.39 34.43 -46.31
C LEU A 9 -17.52 35.53 -45.66
N ALA A 10 -16.72 35.23 -44.63
CA ALA A 10 -15.40 34.57 -44.62
C ALA A 10 -14.25 35.60 -44.59
N ALA A 11 -13.45 35.58 -43.52
CA ALA A 11 -12.04 35.97 -43.57
C ALA A 11 -11.28 35.33 -42.40
N LEU A 12 -10.16 34.70 -42.76
CA LEU A 12 -9.23 33.95 -41.92
C LEU A 12 -8.43 34.85 -40.97
N GLY A 13 -8.05 34.28 -39.83
CA GLY A 13 -6.95 34.75 -39.00
C GLY A 13 -6.39 33.58 -38.20
N VAL A 14 -5.50 32.80 -38.82
CA VAL A 14 -4.72 31.75 -38.15
C VAL A 14 -3.57 32.43 -37.43
N ALA A 15 -3.58 32.41 -36.10
CA ALA A 15 -2.40 32.67 -35.28
C ALA A 15 -2.20 31.45 -34.36
N GLY A 16 -1.18 30.65 -34.70
CA GLY A 16 -0.79 29.48 -33.95
C GLY A 16 -0.30 29.86 -32.56
N VAL A 17 -1.01 29.41 -31.54
CA VAL A 17 -0.45 29.29 -30.20
C VAL A 17 0.24 27.94 -30.18
N THR A 18 1.57 27.97 -30.15
CA THR A 18 2.40 26.81 -29.83
C THR A 18 1.87 26.20 -28.54
N GLY A 19 1.27 25.02 -28.66
CA GLY A 19 0.91 24.20 -27.52
C GLY A 19 2.17 23.91 -26.74
N GLY A 20 2.40 24.66 -25.66
CA GLY A 20 3.28 24.20 -24.61
C GLY A 20 2.73 22.85 -24.17
N SER A 21 3.49 21.79 -24.41
CA SER A 21 3.25 20.52 -23.75
C SER A 21 3.26 20.81 -22.26
N LEU A 22 2.07 20.88 -21.66
CA LEU A 22 1.96 20.61 -20.23
C LEU A 22 2.58 19.23 -20.10
N ALA A 23 3.79 19.17 -19.54
CA ALA A 23 4.33 17.93 -19.04
C ALA A 23 3.18 17.29 -18.27
N ARG A 24 2.65 16.18 -18.78
CA ARG A 24 1.67 15.40 -18.05
C ARG A 24 2.37 15.14 -16.72
N ALA A 25 1.82 15.67 -15.63
CA ALA A 25 2.18 15.19 -14.30
C ALA A 25 2.11 13.66 -14.45
N GLY A 26 3.27 13.00 -14.44
CA GLY A 26 3.39 11.62 -14.88
C GLY A 26 2.30 10.83 -14.17
N ASP A 27 1.53 10.03 -14.91
CA ASP A 27 0.44 9.25 -14.33
C ASP A 27 1.02 8.52 -13.12
N LEU A 28 0.65 8.96 -11.91
CA LEU A 28 1.07 8.29 -10.69
C LEU A 28 0.57 6.85 -10.80
N PRO A 29 1.37 5.85 -10.40
CA PRO A 29 0.96 4.47 -10.54
C PRO A 29 -0.37 4.26 -9.82
N HIS A 30 -1.26 3.48 -10.44
CA HIS A 30 -2.45 3.03 -9.74
C HIS A 30 -2.03 2.25 -8.48
N PRO A 31 -2.78 2.36 -7.36
CA PRO A 31 -2.41 1.66 -6.14
C PRO A 31 -2.21 0.17 -6.37
N LEU A 32 -1.07 -0.37 -5.92
CA LEU A 32 -0.84 -1.81 -5.94
C LEU A 32 -1.45 -2.43 -4.70
N VAL A 33 -2.64 -3.01 -4.86
CA VAL A 33 -3.36 -3.67 -3.77
C VAL A 33 -2.67 -4.99 -3.42
N ILE A 34 -2.28 -5.15 -2.16
CA ILE A 34 -1.64 -6.36 -1.63
C ILE A 34 -2.69 -7.26 -0.98
N PHE A 35 -3.54 -6.66 -0.16
CA PHE A 35 -4.62 -7.35 0.54
C PHE A 35 -5.86 -6.47 0.61
N ASP A 36 -6.96 -6.96 0.03
CA ASP A 36 -8.29 -6.37 0.15
C ASP A 36 -9.32 -7.48 0.31
N ASP A 37 -9.70 -7.73 1.57
CA ASP A 37 -10.45 -8.87 2.09
C ASP A 37 -9.86 -10.28 1.80
N GLU A 38 -8.95 -10.38 0.82
CA GLU A 38 -8.12 -11.51 0.41
C GLU A 38 -6.80 -11.00 -0.20
N LEU A 39 -5.82 -11.88 -0.39
CA LEU A 39 -4.58 -11.53 -1.09
C LEU A 39 -4.87 -11.23 -2.56
N LYS A 40 -4.26 -10.17 -3.08
CA LYS A 40 -4.46 -9.68 -4.46
C LYS A 40 -3.13 -9.70 -5.22
N ASN A 41 -3.22 -9.51 -6.54
CA ASN A 41 -2.07 -9.20 -7.40
C ASN A 41 -0.88 -10.14 -7.18
N GLY A 42 -1.12 -11.45 -7.08
CA GLY A 42 -0.07 -12.46 -6.95
C GLY A 42 0.61 -12.55 -5.58
N PHE A 43 0.24 -11.73 -4.60
CA PHE A 43 0.84 -11.81 -3.26
C PHE A 43 0.48 -13.11 -2.56
N GLN A 44 1.45 -13.64 -1.81
CA GLN A 44 1.35 -14.91 -1.10
C GLN A 44 1.74 -14.73 0.37
N ASN A 45 1.16 -15.56 1.22
CA ASN A 45 1.55 -15.62 2.63
C ASN A 45 2.81 -16.50 2.78
N GLY A 46 3.92 -15.89 3.18
CA GLY A 46 5.18 -16.58 3.48
C GLY A 46 5.65 -16.34 4.91
N SER A 47 4.67 -16.15 5.82
CA SER A 47 4.87 -15.83 7.23
C SER A 47 5.48 -16.97 8.03
N TRP A 48 6.17 -16.61 9.10
CA TRP A 48 6.55 -17.53 10.18
C TRP A 48 5.94 -17.15 11.53
N ALA A 49 5.04 -16.15 11.56
CA ALA A 49 4.06 -15.98 12.63
C ALA A 49 2.81 -16.85 12.38
N LYS A 50 1.97 -17.01 13.39
CA LYS A 50 0.68 -17.67 13.23
C LYS A 50 -0.31 -16.70 12.59
N THR A 51 -0.70 -17.00 11.36
CA THR A 51 -1.59 -16.16 10.56
C THR A 51 -2.90 -16.88 10.20
N GLN A 52 -4.01 -16.16 10.24
CA GLN A 52 -5.28 -16.57 9.64
C GLN A 52 -5.69 -15.48 8.65
N LEU A 53 -5.72 -15.82 7.36
CA LEU A 53 -6.11 -14.89 6.30
C LEU A 53 -7.63 -14.75 6.25
N SER A 54 -8.10 -13.57 5.84
CA SER A 54 -9.49 -13.33 5.49
C SER A 54 -10.49 -13.64 6.62
N VAL A 55 -10.12 -13.37 7.87
CA VAL A 55 -11.05 -13.47 9.01
C VAL A 55 -12.05 -12.32 9.00
N PRO A 56 -13.32 -12.52 9.43
CA PRO A 56 -14.30 -11.44 9.50
C PRO A 56 -13.83 -10.28 10.40
N ALA A 57 -13.97 -9.04 9.92
CA ALA A 57 -13.56 -7.83 10.62
C ALA A 57 -14.49 -6.65 10.26
N GLY A 58 -15.56 -6.47 11.05
CA GLY A 58 -16.57 -5.46 10.76
C GLY A 58 -17.30 -5.76 9.44
N SER A 59 -17.29 -4.82 8.50
CA SER A 59 -17.88 -4.97 7.16
C SER A 59 -16.96 -5.63 6.12
N GLY A 60 -15.70 -5.90 6.47
CA GLY A 60 -14.71 -6.52 5.59
C GLY A 60 -14.01 -7.71 6.24
N LYS A 61 -12.83 -8.04 5.72
CA LYS A 61 -11.99 -9.10 6.27
C LYS A 61 -10.57 -8.59 6.54
N ALA A 62 -9.88 -9.28 7.45
CA ALA A 62 -8.52 -8.95 7.86
C ALA A 62 -7.64 -10.21 7.90
N ILE A 63 -6.34 -9.99 8.04
CA ILE A 63 -5.40 -11.02 8.46
C ILE A 63 -5.27 -10.92 9.98
N ARG A 64 -5.57 -12.00 10.70
CA ARG A 64 -5.26 -12.12 12.12
C ARG A 64 -3.85 -12.66 12.27
N VAL A 65 -3.04 -12.01 13.09
CA VAL A 65 -1.64 -12.40 13.34
C VAL A 65 -1.39 -12.44 14.84
N GLU A 66 -0.82 -13.53 15.33
CA GLU A 66 -0.25 -13.65 16.67
C GLU A 66 1.08 -14.39 16.56
N GLY A 67 1.97 -14.24 17.53
CA GLY A 67 3.27 -14.86 17.35
C GLY A 67 4.21 -14.80 18.54
N ASP A 68 5.23 -15.63 18.43
CA ASP A 68 6.38 -15.73 19.32
C ASP A 68 7.39 -14.61 19.03
N PRO A 69 8.43 -14.43 19.87
CA PRO A 69 9.51 -13.48 19.62
C PRO A 69 10.05 -13.57 18.19
N TRP A 70 10.28 -12.42 17.56
CA TRP A 70 10.83 -12.26 16.21
C TRP A 70 10.03 -12.91 15.07
N SER A 71 8.85 -13.44 15.37
CA SER A 71 7.96 -13.96 14.34
C SER A 71 7.39 -12.83 13.48
N ALA A 72 7.01 -13.12 12.23
CA ALA A 72 6.53 -12.09 11.31
C ALA A 72 5.37 -12.57 10.44
N LEU A 73 4.42 -11.65 10.22
CA LEU A 73 3.60 -11.67 9.00
C LEU A 73 4.50 -11.27 7.84
N VAL A 74 4.55 -12.09 6.78
CA VAL A 74 5.30 -11.81 5.56
C VAL A 74 4.41 -12.05 4.35
N LEU A 75 4.24 -11.00 3.55
CA LEU A 75 3.54 -11.04 2.27
C LEU A 75 4.57 -10.95 1.16
N ARG A 76 4.72 -12.05 0.40
CA ARG A 76 5.72 -12.23 -0.65
C ARG A 76 5.10 -12.08 -2.03
N HIS A 77 5.89 -11.65 -2.98
CA HIS A 77 5.53 -11.53 -4.39
C HIS A 77 6.77 -11.82 -5.24
N ASP A 78 6.60 -12.03 -6.54
CA ASP A 78 7.73 -11.93 -7.47
C ASP A 78 8.37 -10.53 -7.39
N ALA A 79 9.62 -10.38 -7.80
CA ALA A 79 10.28 -9.08 -7.75
C ALA A 79 9.50 -8.01 -8.55
N PHE A 80 9.15 -6.89 -7.91
CA PHE A 80 8.47 -5.76 -8.54
C PHE A 80 9.13 -4.43 -8.17
N SER A 81 8.97 -3.43 -9.03
CA SER A 81 9.51 -2.08 -8.80
C SER A 81 8.54 -1.25 -7.95
N THR A 82 9.08 -0.51 -6.99
CA THR A 82 8.35 0.52 -6.22
C THR A 82 8.41 1.91 -6.86
N GLU A 83 9.00 2.03 -8.05
CA GLU A 83 9.07 3.30 -8.79
C GLU A 83 7.68 3.92 -8.97
N GLY A 84 7.56 5.21 -8.67
CA GLY A 84 6.30 5.96 -8.72
C GLY A 84 5.44 5.87 -7.46
N TYR A 85 5.62 4.86 -6.60
CA TYR A 85 4.96 4.80 -5.30
C TYR A 85 5.70 5.65 -4.27
N THR A 86 4.93 6.25 -3.36
CA THR A 86 5.42 7.17 -2.33
C THR A 86 5.23 6.61 -0.91
N LYS A 87 4.23 5.75 -0.70
CA LYS A 87 3.92 5.16 0.60
C LYS A 87 3.33 3.75 0.51
N LEU A 88 3.34 3.05 1.64
CA LEU A 88 2.54 1.87 1.89
C LEU A 88 1.44 2.23 2.89
N THR A 89 0.19 1.96 2.57
CA THR A 89 -0.97 2.23 3.44
C THR A 89 -1.60 0.91 3.87
N PHE A 90 -2.04 0.84 5.13
CA PHE A 90 -2.84 -0.27 5.64
C PHE A 90 -3.70 0.14 6.85
N LEU A 91 -4.74 -0.65 7.13
CA LEU A 91 -5.50 -0.59 8.37
C LEU A 91 -4.94 -1.58 9.38
N ILE A 92 -4.78 -1.16 10.63
CA ILE A 92 -4.34 -2.05 11.73
C ILE A 92 -5.20 -1.87 12.98
N ASN A 93 -5.43 -2.97 13.69
CA ASN A 93 -6.11 -3.02 14.98
C ASN A 93 -5.34 -3.94 15.93
N GLY A 94 -5.03 -3.46 17.13
CA GLY A 94 -4.21 -4.18 18.10
C GLY A 94 -4.92 -5.36 18.79
N GLY A 95 -6.13 -5.71 18.34
CA GLY A 95 -6.93 -6.77 18.93
C GLY A 95 -7.34 -6.44 20.35
N LYS A 96 -7.34 -7.44 21.25
CA LYS A 96 -7.83 -7.28 22.61
C LYS A 96 -6.93 -6.36 23.45
N ASP A 97 -5.62 -6.54 23.35
CA ASP A 97 -4.63 -5.95 24.26
C ASP A 97 -3.89 -4.76 23.65
N GLY A 98 -3.65 -4.77 22.34
CA GLY A 98 -2.89 -3.73 21.63
C GLY A 98 -1.42 -3.65 22.02
N ASN A 99 -0.77 -2.57 21.58
CA ASN A 99 0.61 -2.21 21.88
C ASN A 99 1.67 -3.24 21.46
N GLN A 100 1.34 -4.16 20.55
CA GLN A 100 2.31 -5.07 19.98
C GLN A 100 3.44 -4.26 19.33
N PRO A 101 4.71 -4.45 19.71
CA PRO A 101 5.82 -3.71 19.12
C PRO A 101 6.17 -4.36 17.77
N LEU A 102 5.77 -3.73 16.67
CA LEU A 102 5.96 -4.26 15.32
C LEU A 102 6.97 -3.43 14.54
N MET A 103 7.86 -4.10 13.81
CA MET A 103 8.72 -3.49 12.79
C MET A 103 8.21 -3.84 11.41
N LEU A 104 7.84 -2.83 10.64
CA LEU A 104 7.63 -2.97 9.20
C LEU A 104 8.97 -2.92 8.49
N ARG A 105 9.22 -3.91 7.63
CA ARG A 105 10.42 -4.01 6.80
C ARG A 105 10.04 -4.43 5.38
N VAL A 106 10.85 -4.04 4.40
CA VAL A 106 10.77 -4.52 3.01
C VAL A 106 11.95 -5.44 2.70
N TRP A 107 11.77 -6.33 1.75
CA TRP A 107 12.75 -7.34 1.35
C TRP A 107 13.10 -7.21 -0.12
N ALA A 108 14.37 -7.40 -0.46
CA ALA A 108 14.87 -7.42 -1.83
C ALA A 108 15.90 -8.53 -2.00
N GLY A 109 15.74 -9.37 -3.03
CA GLY A 109 16.57 -10.54 -3.25
C GLY A 109 16.48 -11.55 -2.09
N GLY A 110 15.31 -11.68 -1.48
CA GLY A 110 15.07 -12.58 -0.35
C GLY A 110 15.73 -12.16 0.96
N LYS A 111 16.18 -10.90 1.08
CA LYS A 111 16.78 -10.34 2.31
C LYS A 111 16.08 -9.06 2.72
N ALA A 112 15.86 -8.87 4.02
CA ALA A 112 15.35 -7.61 4.54
C ALA A 112 16.33 -6.46 4.24
N ILE A 113 15.81 -5.33 3.77
CA ILE A 113 16.55 -4.08 3.67
C ILE A 113 16.83 -3.58 5.09
N ASP A 114 18.01 -3.00 5.32
CA ASP A 114 18.41 -2.43 6.60
C ASP A 114 17.75 -1.07 6.86
N ALA A 115 16.42 -1.10 6.98
CA ALA A 115 15.57 0.01 7.37
C ALA A 115 14.26 -0.58 7.93
N ASN A 116 13.67 0.09 8.91
CA ASN A 116 12.38 -0.34 9.47
C ASN A 116 11.55 0.85 9.95
N TYR A 117 10.24 0.64 9.97
CA TYR A 117 9.28 1.57 10.54
C TYR A 117 8.56 0.89 11.71
N THR A 118 8.61 1.50 12.90
CA THR A 118 8.03 0.91 14.11
C THR A 118 6.56 1.31 14.28
N ILE A 119 5.71 0.35 14.63
CA ILE A 119 4.26 0.51 14.79
C ILE A 119 3.85 -0.09 16.13
N GLN A 120 2.94 0.58 16.83
CA GLN A 120 2.25 0.06 18.01
C GLN A 120 0.73 0.23 17.83
N PRO A 121 0.01 -0.82 17.42
CA PRO A 121 -1.41 -0.70 17.13
C PRO A 121 -2.22 -0.56 18.43
N LYS A 122 -3.24 0.30 18.41
CA LYS A 122 -4.10 0.55 19.57
C LYS A 122 -5.06 -0.62 19.80
N ALA A 123 -5.31 -0.94 21.07
CA ALA A 123 -6.28 -1.96 21.45
C ALA A 123 -7.67 -1.62 20.91
N LYS A 124 -8.36 -2.61 20.33
CA LYS A 124 -9.76 -2.55 19.90
C LYS A 124 -10.09 -1.40 18.94
N THR A 125 -9.08 -0.82 18.30
CA THR A 125 -9.23 0.40 17.50
C THR A 125 -8.57 0.18 16.15
N TRP A 126 -9.34 0.38 15.08
CA TRP A 126 -8.80 0.44 13.73
C TRP A 126 -8.16 1.81 13.51
N ALA A 127 -6.95 1.82 12.95
CA ALA A 127 -6.27 3.03 12.52
C ALA A 127 -5.68 2.81 11.13
N VAL A 128 -5.68 3.87 10.31
CA VAL A 128 -4.89 3.95 9.09
C VAL A 128 -3.44 4.21 9.48
N VAL A 129 -2.53 3.44 8.90
CA VAL A 129 -1.09 3.69 8.97
C VAL A 129 -0.60 3.96 7.56
N GLU A 130 0.10 5.08 7.40
CA GLU A 130 0.77 5.46 6.17
C GLU A 130 2.27 5.45 6.44
N VAL A 131 3.00 4.58 5.74
CA VAL A 131 4.45 4.46 5.87
C VAL A 131 5.10 5.02 4.60
N PRO A 132 5.73 6.20 4.68
CA PRO A 132 6.49 6.73 3.55
C PRO A 132 7.59 5.75 3.12
N LEU A 133 7.69 5.46 1.82
CA LEU A 133 8.68 4.49 1.34
C LEU A 133 10.13 4.93 1.62
N LYS A 134 10.36 6.24 1.74
CA LYS A 134 11.69 6.77 2.11
C LYS A 134 12.11 6.34 3.53
N ASP A 135 11.17 6.21 4.45
CA ASP A 135 11.45 5.89 5.87
C ASP A 135 11.84 4.41 6.04
N ILE A 136 11.47 3.57 5.08
CA ILE A 136 11.85 2.15 5.00
C ILE A 136 12.84 1.85 3.87
N ASN A 137 13.48 2.90 3.33
CA ASN A 137 14.45 2.80 2.23
C ASN A 137 13.94 1.93 1.07
N ALA A 138 12.73 2.23 0.58
CA ALA A 138 12.05 1.47 -0.46
C ALA A 138 11.72 2.31 -1.71
N VAL A 139 12.17 3.56 -1.80
CA VAL A 139 11.89 4.43 -2.98
C VAL A 139 12.64 3.91 -4.21
N GLY A 140 11.91 3.67 -5.32
CA GLY A 140 12.49 3.28 -6.61
C GLY A 140 13.29 1.98 -6.59
N LYS A 141 12.97 1.06 -5.66
CA LYS A 141 13.66 -0.22 -5.49
C LYS A 141 12.87 -1.36 -6.10
N THR A 142 13.58 -2.41 -6.48
CA THR A 142 12.97 -3.71 -6.74
C THR A 142 12.89 -4.50 -5.44
N ILE A 143 11.69 -4.89 -5.02
CA ILE A 143 11.41 -5.62 -3.77
C ILE A 143 10.61 -6.90 -4.05
N ASP A 144 10.63 -7.84 -3.11
CA ASP A 144 9.95 -9.15 -3.22
C ASP A 144 9.12 -9.53 -1.99
N ALA A 145 9.21 -8.80 -0.87
CA ALA A 145 8.31 -9.00 0.26
C ALA A 145 8.17 -7.77 1.16
N ILE A 146 7.09 -7.77 1.94
CA ILE A 146 6.85 -6.85 3.06
C ILE A 146 6.61 -7.70 4.31
N SER A 147 7.18 -7.30 5.43
CA SER A 147 7.02 -8.00 6.70
C SER A 147 6.64 -7.06 7.85
N TRP A 148 5.72 -7.52 8.70
CA TRP A 148 5.44 -6.95 10.02
C TRP A 148 5.96 -7.93 11.06
N GLN A 149 7.13 -7.62 11.62
CA GLN A 149 7.87 -8.50 12.52
C GLN A 149 7.69 -8.05 13.97
N GLY A 150 7.40 -8.99 14.88
CA GLY A 150 7.46 -8.74 16.32
C GLY A 150 8.88 -8.54 16.84
N GLN A 151 9.01 -8.17 18.11
CA GLN A 151 10.31 -7.95 18.75
C GLN A 151 10.69 -9.13 19.65
N ALA A 152 11.50 -8.89 20.69
CA ALA A 152 12.03 -9.90 21.59
C ALA A 152 10.99 -10.63 22.46
N ASP A 153 9.75 -10.13 22.50
CA ASP A 153 8.66 -10.71 23.29
C ASP A 153 7.57 -11.32 22.39
N PRO A 154 6.88 -12.38 22.86
CA PRO A 154 5.67 -12.85 22.22
C PRO A 154 4.59 -11.76 22.24
N TYR A 155 3.72 -11.76 21.24
CA TYR A 155 2.71 -10.73 21.08
C TYR A 155 1.32 -11.34 20.85
N SER A 156 0.33 -10.74 21.49
CA SER A 156 -1.06 -11.14 21.32
C SER A 156 -1.60 -10.75 19.95
N ALA A 157 -2.76 -11.32 19.60
CA ALA A 157 -3.29 -11.16 18.26
C ALA A 157 -3.61 -9.71 17.89
N TYR A 158 -3.09 -9.28 16.74
CA TYR A 158 -3.51 -8.07 16.03
C TYR A 158 -4.16 -8.43 14.70
N TYR A 159 -4.77 -7.43 14.06
CA TYR A 159 -5.46 -7.55 12.78
C TYR A 159 -4.96 -6.49 11.81
N ILE A 160 -4.72 -6.87 10.56
CA ILE A 160 -4.29 -5.95 9.49
C ILE A 160 -5.14 -6.18 8.24
N ALA A 161 -5.51 -5.10 7.54
CA ALA A 161 -6.37 -5.12 6.36
C ALA A 161 -6.04 -3.98 5.39
N ARG A 162 -6.61 -4.02 4.17
CA ARG A 162 -6.55 -2.95 3.16
C ARG A 162 -5.12 -2.47 2.89
N ILE A 163 -4.23 -3.41 2.58
CA ILE A 163 -2.80 -3.16 2.41
C ILE A 163 -2.53 -2.81 0.94
N GLN A 164 -1.88 -1.68 0.66
CA GLN A 164 -1.56 -1.26 -0.70
C GLN A 164 -0.37 -0.29 -0.77
N PHE A 165 0.34 -0.28 -1.90
CA PHE A 165 1.25 0.83 -2.25
C PHE A 165 0.48 1.94 -2.95
N GLU A 166 0.87 3.20 -2.68
CA GLU A 166 0.29 4.43 -3.25
C GLU A 166 1.38 5.42 -3.67
#